data_AF-A0A8X6VH28-F1
#
_entry.id   AF-A0A8X6VH28-F1
#
_cell.length_a   1.000
_cell.length_b   1.000
_cell.length_c   1.000
_cell.angle_alpha   90.00
_cell.angle_beta   90.00
_cell.angle_gamma   90.00
#
_symmetry.space_group_name_H-M   'P 1'
#
loop_
_entity.id
_entity.type
_entity.pdbx_description
1 polymer ?
#
loop_
_entity_poly.entity_id
_entity_poly.type
_entity_poly.pdbx_seq_one_letter_code
_entity_poly.pdbx_strand_id
1 'polypeptide(L)'
;MLLRRIRRQYKQRSQFENGRIIGMMEAVCSARRVARQLSRSDCVVRKCWDQWIREMSFTRRPGSGRPRQTSHREDCHNVRNAHIQPTASSASIQAKVAPSLGVPESSRTIRRRLTVDSFTNLVTGKSKNEIA
;
A
#
# COMPACT_ATOMS: atom_id res chain seq x y z
N MET A 1 3.10 21.73 29.99
CA MET A 1 4.06 20.59 29.84
C MET A 1 3.87 19.94 28.49
N LEU A 2 4.89 19.88 27.63
CA LEU A 2 4.83 19.21 26.33
C LEU A 2 5.12 17.71 26.50
N LEU A 3 4.11 16.86 26.31
CA LEU A 3 4.29 15.41 26.26
C LEU A 3 5.07 15.04 24.99
N ARG A 4 6.40 14.91 25.11
CA ARG A 4 7.24 14.31 24.06
C ARG A 4 6.78 12.87 23.84
N ARG A 5 6.02 12.65 22.76
CA ARG A 5 5.61 11.32 22.32
C ARG A 5 6.86 10.54 21.91
N ILE A 6 7.41 9.73 22.80
CA ILE A 6 8.51 8.81 22.50
C ILE A 6 7.98 7.83 21.45
N ARG A 7 8.30 8.09 20.17
CA ARG A 7 8.07 7.12 19.10
C ARG A 7 9.06 5.99 19.31
N ARG A 8 8.66 4.94 20.03
CA ARG A 8 9.42 3.69 20.05
C ARG A 8 9.52 3.20 18.60
N GLN A 9 10.73 3.16 18.07
CA GLN A 9 10.97 2.55 16.77
C GLN A 9 10.78 1.04 16.93
N TYR A 10 9.67 0.51 16.44
CA TYR A 10 9.46 -0.93 16.40
C TYR A 10 10.28 -1.50 15.25
N LYS A 11 11.39 -2.17 15.57
CA LYS A 11 12.18 -2.91 14.57
C LYS A 11 11.30 -4.03 14.01
N GLN A 12 10.90 -3.88 12.75
CA GLN A 12 10.12 -4.89 12.04
C GLN A 12 10.90 -6.21 12.00
N ARG A 13 10.15 -7.31 12.07
CA ARG A 13 10.73 -8.65 11.99
C ARG A 13 11.11 -8.97 10.56
N SER A 14 12.26 -9.62 10.38
CA SER A 14 12.65 -10.12 9.06
C SER A 14 11.91 -11.43 8.74
N GLN A 15 11.79 -11.74 7.45
CA GLN A 15 11.25 -13.03 7.01
C GLN A 15 12.08 -14.21 7.56
N PHE A 16 13.39 -14.01 7.68
CA PHE A 16 14.29 -14.99 8.30
C PHE A 16 13.98 -15.23 9.78
N GLU A 17 13.78 -14.16 10.56
CA GLU A 17 13.36 -14.30 11.97
C GLU A 17 12.03 -15.05 12.11
N ASN A 18 11.08 -14.83 11.17
CA ASN A 18 9.81 -15.55 11.15
C ASN A 18 9.99 -17.05 10.87
N GLY A 19 10.83 -17.41 9.90
CA GLY A 19 11.17 -18.81 9.62
C GLY A 19 11.84 -19.50 10.81
N ARG A 20 12.74 -18.80 11.51
CA ARG A 20 13.35 -19.34 12.75
C ARG A 20 12.33 -19.59 13.85
N ILE A 21 11.34 -18.70 14.01
CA ILE A 21 10.27 -18.90 14.98
C ILE A 21 9.46 -20.14 14.65
N ILE A 22 9.07 -20.31 13.39
CA ILE A 22 8.28 -21.47 12.95
C ILE A 22 9.05 -22.75 13.15
N GLY A 23 10.28 -22.85 12.63
CA GLY A 23 11.07 -24.08 12.77
C GLY A 23 11.33 -24.47 14.22
N MET A 24 11.52 -23.50 15.13
CA MET A 24 11.64 -23.79 16.56
C MET A 24 10.32 -24.23 17.20
N MET A 25 9.20 -23.61 16.81
CA MET A 25 7.88 -23.99 17.32
C MET A 25 7.44 -25.37 16.81
N GLU A 26 7.80 -25.74 15.57
CA GLU A 26 7.60 -27.08 15.02
C GLU A 26 8.43 -28.14 15.74
N ALA A 27 9.64 -27.78 16.19
CA ALA A 27 10.47 -28.61 17.07
C ALA A 27 9.95 -28.68 18.52
N VAL A 28 8.67 -28.37 18.76
CA VAL A 28 7.97 -28.46 20.05
C VAL A 28 8.62 -27.59 21.14
N CYS A 29 9.32 -26.52 20.76
CA CYS A 29 9.82 -25.56 21.74
C CYS A 29 8.67 -24.72 22.32
N SER A 30 8.73 -24.43 23.62
CA SER A 30 7.79 -23.49 24.22
C SER A 30 8.00 -22.08 23.66
N ALA A 31 6.90 -21.34 23.44
CA ALA A 31 6.96 -19.97 22.92
C ALA A 31 7.87 -19.06 23.78
N ARG A 32 7.89 -19.28 25.10
CA ARG A 32 8.77 -18.58 26.04
C ARG A 32 10.25 -18.84 25.77
N ARG A 33 10.63 -20.09 25.47
CA ARG A 33 12.01 -20.45 25.12
C ARG A 33 12.43 -19.78 23.82
N VAL A 34 11.59 -19.85 22.80
CA VAL A 34 11.82 -19.20 21.49
C VAL A 34 11.97 -17.68 21.66
N ALA A 35 11.10 -17.06 22.44
CA ALA A 35 11.12 -15.63 22.73
C ALA A 35 12.43 -15.19 23.40
N ARG A 36 12.91 -15.93 24.40
CA ARG A 36 14.20 -15.67 25.07
C ARG A 36 15.37 -15.80 24.09
N GLN A 37 15.37 -16.84 23.26
CA GLN A 37 16.46 -17.09 22.31
C GLN A 37 16.53 -16.04 21.19
N LEU A 38 15.39 -15.47 20.79
CA LEU A 38 15.33 -14.46 19.74
C LEU A 38 15.24 -13.02 20.28
N SER A 39 15.33 -12.84 21.61
CA SER A 39 15.16 -11.56 22.28
C SER A 39 13.88 -10.80 21.86
N ARG A 40 12.78 -11.54 21.66
CA ARG A 40 11.45 -11.02 21.32
C ARG A 40 10.46 -11.32 22.44
N SER A 41 9.30 -10.66 22.41
CA SER A 41 8.24 -10.98 23.37
C SER A 41 7.52 -12.28 23.00
N ASP A 42 7.02 -12.98 24.02
CA ASP A 42 6.23 -14.21 23.84
C ASP A 42 5.02 -13.99 22.93
N CYS A 43 4.33 -12.85 23.09
CA CYS A 43 3.20 -12.45 22.24
C CYS A 43 3.56 -12.42 20.75
N VAL A 44 4.77 -11.98 20.41
CA VAL A 44 5.24 -11.89 19.02
C VAL A 44 5.47 -13.29 18.45
N VAL A 45 6.00 -14.22 19.25
CA VAL A 45 6.16 -15.63 18.86
C VAL A 45 4.80 -16.28 18.62
N ARG A 46 3.87 -16.14 19.56
CA ARG A 46 2.50 -16.70 19.45
C ARG A 46 1.77 -16.16 18.22
N LYS A 47 1.76 -14.84 18.00
CA LYS A 47 1.12 -14.25 16.81
C LYS A 47 1.67 -14.78 15.48
N CYS A 48 2.97 -15.07 15.42
CA CYS A 48 3.57 -15.68 14.23
C CYS A 48 3.11 -17.11 14.03
N TRP A 49 3.07 -17.88 15.13
CA TRP A 49 2.60 -19.25 15.11
C TRP A 49 1.12 -19.33 14.71
N ASP A 50 0.28 -18.48 15.29
CA ASP A 50 -1.15 -18.41 14.95
C ASP A 50 -1.35 -18.04 13.47
N GLN A 51 -0.55 -17.12 12.93
CA GLN A 51 -0.57 -16.79 11.50
C GLN A 51 -0.17 -18.00 10.65
N TRP A 52 0.88 -18.73 11.04
CA TRP A 52 1.34 -19.93 10.35
C TRP A 52 0.25 -21.01 10.33
N ILE A 53 -0.35 -21.32 11.48
CA ILE A 53 -1.42 -22.32 11.57
C ILE A 53 -2.63 -21.94 10.72
N ARG A 54 -2.98 -20.64 10.65
CA ARG A 54 -4.14 -20.19 9.89
C ARG A 54 -3.92 -20.13 8.39
N GLU A 55 -2.74 -19.70 7.95
CA GLU A 55 -2.50 -19.29 6.56
C GLU A 55 -1.41 -20.10 5.87
N MET A 56 -0.71 -20.97 6.60
CA MET A 56 0.53 -21.64 6.16
C MET A 56 1.53 -20.65 5.56
N SER A 57 1.54 -19.44 6.13
CA SER A 57 2.35 -18.33 5.65
C SER A 57 2.78 -17.44 6.80
N PHE A 58 4.01 -16.98 6.72
CA PHE A 58 4.61 -16.00 7.62
C PHE A 58 5.08 -14.74 6.88
N THR A 59 4.62 -14.59 5.63
CA THR A 59 4.87 -13.38 4.87
C THR A 59 4.04 -12.24 5.45
N ARG A 60 4.63 -11.05 5.45
CA ARG A 60 3.94 -9.85 5.91
C ARG A 60 2.89 -9.47 4.87
N ARG A 61 1.65 -9.30 5.33
CA ARG A 61 0.60 -8.71 4.49
C ARG A 61 0.95 -7.27 4.12
N PRO A 62 0.84 -6.88 2.84
CA PRO A 62 1.01 -5.49 2.47
C PRO A 62 -0.03 -4.65 3.22
N GLY A 63 0.40 -3.48 3.71
CA GLY A 63 -0.56 -2.54 4.29
C GLY A 63 -1.43 -1.98 3.18
N SER A 64 -2.70 -1.71 3.48
CA SER A 64 -3.64 -1.05 2.55
C SER A 64 -3.22 0.38 2.18
N GLY A 65 -2.23 0.94 2.87
CA GLY A 65 -1.77 2.30 2.67
C GLY A 65 -2.78 3.34 3.14
N ARG A 66 -2.51 4.62 2.85
CA ARG A 66 -3.47 5.68 3.09
C ARG A 66 -4.55 5.63 2.01
N PRO A 67 -5.85 5.72 2.35
CA PRO A 67 -6.91 5.83 1.37
C PRO A 67 -6.64 6.97 0.37
N ARG A 68 -7.03 6.75 -0.88
CA ARG A 68 -6.93 7.75 -1.95
C ARG A 68 -7.97 8.85 -1.70
N GLN A 69 -7.60 10.08 -2.03
CA GLN A 69 -8.54 11.20 -2.08
C GLN A 69 -9.42 11.08 -3.33
N THR A 70 -8.80 10.78 -4.48
CA THR A 70 -9.56 10.56 -5.73
C THR A 70 -10.28 9.23 -5.76
N SER A 71 -11.48 9.25 -6.33
CA SER A 71 -12.24 8.08 -6.78
C SER A 71 -11.86 7.66 -8.20
N HIS A 72 -12.22 6.43 -8.58
CA HIS A 72 -11.95 5.92 -9.93
C HIS A 72 -12.60 6.75 -11.04
N ARG A 73 -13.81 7.30 -10.80
CA ARG A 73 -14.52 8.12 -11.79
C ARG A 73 -13.76 9.41 -12.10
N GLU A 74 -13.15 10.01 -11.09
CA GLU A 74 -12.35 11.23 -11.20
C GLU A 74 -11.06 10.97 -11.96
N ASP A 75 -10.38 9.87 -11.64
CA ASP A 75 -9.19 9.42 -12.36
C ASP A 75 -9.52 9.19 -13.86
N CYS A 76 -10.62 8.51 -14.18
CA CYS A 76 -11.08 8.33 -15.57
C CYS A 76 -11.42 9.65 -16.26
N HIS A 77 -12.03 10.61 -15.56
CA HIS A 77 -12.33 11.91 -16.13
C HIS A 77 -11.05 12.72 -16.42
N ASN A 78 -10.05 12.65 -15.54
CA ASN A 78 -8.72 13.23 -15.76
C ASN A 78 -8.04 12.62 -17.00
N VAL A 79 -8.05 11.29 -17.14
CA VAL A 79 -7.49 10.57 -18.28
C VAL A 79 -8.19 10.97 -19.58
N ARG A 80 -9.53 11.04 -19.58
CA ARG A 80 -10.30 11.49 -20.75
C ARG A 80 -9.91 12.91 -21.18
N ASN A 81 -9.81 13.85 -20.23
CA ASN A 81 -9.43 15.23 -20.54
C ASN A 81 -7.99 15.32 -21.09
N ALA A 82 -7.08 14.49 -20.59
CA ALA A 82 -5.72 14.39 -21.13
C ALA A 82 -5.70 13.80 -22.56
N HIS A 83 -6.59 12.87 -22.88
CA HIS A 83 -6.71 12.34 -24.24
C HIS A 83 -7.32 13.35 -25.22
N ILE A 84 -8.36 14.08 -24.81
CA ILE A 84 -9.00 15.11 -25.64
C ILE A 84 -8.01 16.24 -25.96
N GLN A 85 -7.16 16.62 -24.99
CA GLN A 85 -6.18 17.68 -25.17
C GLN A 85 -4.79 17.23 -24.68
N PRO A 86 -3.99 16.55 -25.51
CA PRO A 86 -2.70 15.97 -25.12
C PRO A 86 -1.66 16.98 -24.62
N THR A 87 -1.75 18.23 -25.06
CA THR A 87 -0.86 19.33 -24.65
C THR A 87 -1.35 20.08 -23.41
N ALA A 88 -2.51 19.70 -22.85
CA ALA A 88 -3.07 20.32 -21.67
C ALA A 88 -2.17 20.09 -20.44
N SER A 89 -1.86 21.17 -19.72
CA SER A 89 -1.17 21.07 -18.44
C SER A 89 -2.09 20.48 -17.37
N SER A 90 -1.53 19.86 -16.34
CA SER A 90 -2.32 19.33 -15.21
C SER A 90 -3.15 20.40 -14.50
N ALA A 91 -2.71 21.67 -14.51
CA ALA A 91 -3.47 22.80 -13.99
C ALA A 91 -4.67 23.15 -14.89
N SER A 92 -4.51 23.07 -16.22
CA SER A 92 -5.63 23.26 -17.15
C SER A 92 -6.66 22.14 -17.06
N ILE A 93 -6.22 20.90 -16.81
CA ILE A 93 -7.13 19.78 -16.53
C ILE A 93 -7.85 20.03 -15.20
N GLN A 94 -7.14 20.42 -14.15
CA GLN A 94 -7.75 20.76 -12.85
C GLN A 94 -8.84 21.83 -12.99
N ALA A 95 -8.60 22.89 -13.76
CA ALA A 95 -9.55 23.97 -13.96
C ALA A 95 -10.85 23.51 -14.63
N LYS A 96 -10.79 22.53 -15.53
CA LYS A 96 -11.97 21.94 -16.18
C LYS A 96 -12.73 20.98 -15.27
N VAL A 97 -12.01 20.30 -14.37
CA VAL A 97 -12.52 19.21 -13.54
C VAL A 97 -13.09 19.72 -12.21
N ALA A 98 -12.52 20.79 -11.66
CA ALA A 98 -12.90 21.35 -10.36
C ALA A 98 -14.39 21.71 -10.22
N PRO A 99 -15.07 22.28 -11.24
CA PRO A 99 -16.50 22.59 -11.16
C PRO A 99 -17.39 21.34 -11.03
N SER A 100 -16.92 20.18 -11.50
CA SER A 100 -17.73 18.95 -11.57
C SER A 100 -17.59 18.05 -10.34
N LEU A 101 -16.51 18.19 -9.55
CA LEU A 101 -16.16 17.23 -8.48
C LEU A 101 -16.32 17.77 -7.05
N GLY A 102 -16.54 19.07 -6.87
CA GLY A 102 -16.77 19.69 -5.55
C GLY A 102 -15.55 19.72 -4.61
N VAL A 103 -14.52 18.90 -4.84
CA VAL A 103 -13.22 18.95 -4.14
C VAL A 103 -12.10 19.12 -5.16
N PRO A 104 -11.32 20.22 -5.11
CA PRO A 104 -10.26 20.44 -6.08
C PRO A 104 -9.06 19.52 -5.81
N GLU A 105 -8.83 18.59 -6.73
CA GLU A 105 -7.64 17.76 -6.75
C GLU A 105 -6.39 18.59 -7.05
N SER A 106 -5.28 18.33 -6.35
CA SER A 106 -4.03 19.04 -6.65
C SER A 106 -3.49 18.68 -8.03
N SER A 107 -2.90 19.64 -8.73
CA SER A 107 -2.21 19.41 -10.01
C SER A 107 -1.17 18.28 -9.94
N ARG A 108 -0.52 18.09 -8.77
CA ARG A 108 0.40 16.98 -8.48
C ARG A 108 -0.32 15.63 -8.39
N THR A 109 -1.53 15.59 -7.82
CA THR A 109 -2.36 14.38 -7.81
C THR A 109 -2.72 14.00 -9.23
N ILE A 110 -3.23 14.94 -10.04
CA ILE A 110 -3.60 14.70 -11.45
C ILE A 110 -2.41 14.13 -12.24
N ARG A 111 -1.23 14.77 -12.14
CA ARG A 111 -0.02 14.25 -12.79
C ARG A 111 0.30 12.81 -12.37
N ARG A 112 0.25 12.51 -11.05
CA ARG A 112 0.47 11.15 -10.54
C ARG A 112 -0.52 10.14 -11.11
N ARG A 113 -1.78 10.53 -11.27
CA ARG A 113 -2.82 9.67 -11.86
C ARG A 113 -2.55 9.38 -13.32
N LEU A 114 -2.27 10.41 -14.11
CA LEU A 114 -1.93 10.23 -15.53
C LEU A 114 -0.69 9.34 -15.71
N THR A 115 0.32 9.46 -14.85
CA THR A 115 1.51 8.59 -14.92
C THR A 115 1.22 7.15 -14.49
N VAL A 116 0.42 6.93 -13.44
CA VAL A 116 0.07 5.59 -12.96
C VAL A 116 -0.82 4.88 -13.97
N ASP A 117 -1.81 5.58 -14.53
CA ASP A 117 -2.74 4.99 -15.51
C ASP A 117 -2.05 4.72 -16.85
N SER A 118 -1.10 5.57 -17.26
CA SER A 118 -0.26 5.27 -18.42
C SER A 118 0.55 3.99 -18.20
N PHE A 119 1.09 3.78 -17.00
CA PHE A 119 1.83 2.56 -16.64
C PHE A 119 0.91 1.33 -16.56
N THR A 120 -0.29 1.45 -15.98
CA THR A 120 -1.24 0.32 -15.92
C THR A 120 -1.77 -0.05 -17.30
N ASN A 121 -2.01 0.90 -18.20
CA ASN A 121 -2.42 0.61 -19.58
C ASN A 121 -1.31 -0.10 -20.39
N LEU A 122 -0.04 0.23 -20.14
CA LEU A 122 1.10 -0.48 -20.73
C LEU A 122 1.23 -1.93 -20.22
N VAL A 123 0.95 -2.17 -18.93
CA VAL A 123 1.04 -3.51 -18.33
C VAL A 123 -0.19 -4.38 -18.65
N THR A 124 -1.37 -3.78 -18.77
CA THR A 124 -2.63 -4.51 -19.02
C THR A 124 -2.97 -4.69 -20.50
N GLY A 125 -2.12 -4.21 -21.42
CA GLY A 125 -2.30 -4.42 -22.86
C GLY A 125 -3.57 -3.77 -23.44
N LYS A 126 -4.24 -2.87 -22.71
CA LYS A 126 -5.37 -2.09 -23.26
C LYS A 126 -4.83 -1.06 -24.24
N SER A 127 -4.58 -1.50 -25.46
CA SER A 127 -4.16 -0.68 -26.57
C SER A 127 -5.34 0.16 -27.06
N LYS A 128 -5.10 1.48 -27.03
CA LYS A 128 -5.68 2.68 -27.67
C LYS A 128 -6.93 2.65 -28.59
N ASN A 129 -7.55 1.53 -28.98
CA ASN A 129 -8.59 1.50 -30.04
C ASN A 129 -9.84 0.68 -29.68
N GLU A 130 -10.39 0.81 -28.48
CA GLU A 130 -11.72 0.25 -28.17
C GLU A 130 -12.52 1.24 -27.32
N ILE A 131 -13.00 2.31 -27.94
CA ILE A 131 -14.29 2.98 -27.68
C ILE A 131 -14.48 3.83 -28.95
N ALA A 132 -15.19 3.26 -29.93
CA ALA A 132 -15.92 4.01 -30.94
C ALA A 132 -17.34 4.23 -30.44
#